data_AF-A0A963LBL8-F1
#
_entry.id   AF-A0A963LBL8-F1
#
_cell.length_a   1.000
_cell.length_b   1.000
_cell.length_c   1.000
_cell.angle_alpha   90.00
_cell.angle_beta   90.00
_cell.angle_gamma   90.00
#
_symmetry.space_group_name_H-M   'P 1'
#
loop_
_entity.id
_entity.type
_entity.pdbx_description
1 polymer ?
#
loop_
_entity_poly.entity_id
_entity_poly.type
_entity_poly.pdbx_seq_one_letter_code
_entity_poly.pdbx_strand_id
1 'polypeptide(L)'
;MINASRDRRLNDASAPYSNDRRKPARVALQAPHPAPSRPSAPLPAPSDWSFELIERYHDAIRATAERYGLDTYPNQLEIITAEQMMDAYASVGMPVNYRHWSYGKEFISTEKNYRRGHMGLAYEIVINSNPCISYLMEENTMAMQALVIAHAAYGHN
;
A
#
# COMPACT_ATOMS: atom_id res chain seq x y z
N MET A 1 -34.00 -42.40 -35.92
CA MET A 1 -32.93 -41.39 -35.76
C MET A 1 -32.69 -41.16 -34.28
N ILE A 2 -31.78 -41.92 -33.68
CA ILE A 2 -31.20 -41.65 -32.35
C ILE A 2 -29.73 -42.03 -32.52
N ASN A 3 -28.82 -41.07 -32.43
CA ASN A 3 -27.39 -41.33 -32.49
C ASN A 3 -26.74 -40.73 -31.24
N ALA A 4 -26.41 -41.60 -30.29
CA ALA A 4 -25.59 -41.28 -29.15
C ALA A 4 -24.12 -41.27 -29.58
N SER A 5 -23.44 -40.14 -29.38
CA SER A 5 -21.99 -40.06 -29.57
C SER A 5 -21.35 -39.22 -28.46
N ARG A 6 -20.75 -39.97 -27.53
CA ARG A 6 -19.44 -39.78 -26.89
C ARG A 6 -19.07 -38.40 -26.34
N ASP A 7 -18.85 -38.41 -25.02
CA ASP A 7 -17.70 -37.84 -24.32
C ASP A 7 -17.15 -36.50 -24.84
N ARG A 8 -17.62 -35.42 -24.23
CA ARG A 8 -16.81 -34.21 -24.06
C ARG A 8 -16.50 -34.01 -22.58
N ARG A 9 -15.34 -34.54 -22.23
CA ARG A 9 -14.50 -34.28 -21.06
C ARG A 9 -14.80 -32.92 -20.40
N LEU A 10 -15.29 -33.00 -19.17
CA LEU A 10 -15.00 -32.02 -18.13
C LEU A 10 -13.51 -32.17 -17.80
N ASN A 11 -12.67 -31.36 -18.44
CA ASN A 11 -11.31 -31.03 -18.03
C ASN A 11 -10.73 -30.13 -19.12
N ASP A 12 -10.82 -28.81 -18.92
CA ASP A 12 -9.67 -27.92 -19.07
C ASP A 12 -10.04 -26.49 -18.62
N ALA A 13 -9.72 -26.17 -17.38
CA ALA A 13 -9.41 -24.80 -16.95
C ALA A 13 -8.65 -24.84 -15.61
N SER A 14 -7.70 -25.77 -15.48
CA SER A 14 -6.58 -25.59 -14.58
C SER A 14 -5.58 -24.68 -15.28
N ALA A 15 -5.92 -23.40 -15.41
CA ALA A 15 -4.88 -22.41 -15.68
C ALA A 15 -3.97 -22.42 -14.44
N PRO A 16 -2.70 -22.85 -14.56
CA PRO A 16 -1.83 -22.78 -13.41
C PRO A 16 -1.70 -21.30 -13.05
N TYR A 17 -1.98 -20.96 -11.79
CA TYR A 17 -1.50 -19.71 -11.22
C TYR A 17 0.02 -19.69 -11.46
N SER A 18 0.45 -18.98 -12.49
CA SER A 18 1.87 -18.84 -12.81
C SER A 18 2.47 -18.02 -11.68
N ASN A 19 3.04 -18.70 -10.70
CA ASN A 19 3.75 -18.08 -9.59
C ASN A 19 5.13 -17.55 -10.04
N ASP A 20 5.35 -17.38 -11.34
CA ASP A 20 6.54 -16.76 -11.89
C ASP A 20 6.41 -15.23 -11.77
N ARG A 21 6.71 -14.76 -10.57
CA ARG A 21 6.65 -13.35 -10.16
C ARG A 21 7.90 -12.56 -10.54
N ARG A 22 8.75 -13.06 -11.44
CA ARG A 22 9.94 -12.32 -11.85
C ARG A 22 9.58 -11.39 -12.99
N LYS A 23 9.35 -10.10 -12.65
CA LYS A 23 9.41 -9.02 -13.64
C LYS A 23 10.70 -9.17 -14.45
N PRO A 24 10.68 -9.01 -15.79
CA PRO A 24 11.90 -9.05 -16.59
C PRO A 24 12.88 -8.02 -16.02
N ALA A 25 14.15 -8.42 -15.83
CA ALA A 25 15.16 -7.57 -15.23
C ALA A 25 15.32 -6.26 -16.04
N ARG A 26 14.75 -5.17 -15.53
CA ARG A 26 14.91 -3.84 -16.13
C ARG A 26 16.31 -3.32 -15.81
N VAL A 27 16.96 -2.76 -16.82
CA VAL A 27 18.29 -2.14 -16.68
C VAL A 27 18.15 -0.92 -15.77
N ALA A 28 18.94 -0.86 -14.69
CA ALA A 28 18.98 0.29 -13.81
C ALA A 28 19.33 1.56 -14.60
N LEU A 29 18.53 2.62 -14.42
CA LEU A 29 18.78 3.89 -15.08
C LEU A 29 20.11 4.49 -14.60
N GLN A 30 20.95 4.96 -15.53
CA GLN A 30 22.19 5.69 -15.20
C GLN A 30 21.90 7.12 -14.70
N ALA A 31 20.78 7.69 -15.15
CA ALA A 31 20.28 8.99 -14.74
C ALA A 31 18.74 8.99 -14.87
N PRO A 32 18.01 9.77 -14.04
CA PRO A 32 16.57 9.88 -14.17
C PRO A 32 16.20 10.44 -15.55
N HIS A 33 15.05 10.01 -16.08
CA HIS A 33 14.49 10.55 -17.31
C HIS A 33 14.36 12.09 -17.25
N PRO A 34 14.32 12.81 -18.39
CA PRO A 34 14.17 14.26 -18.41
C PRO A 34 12.97 14.70 -17.57
N ALA A 35 13.13 15.75 -16.77
CA ALA A 35 12.01 16.30 -16.00
C ALA A 35 11.01 16.98 -16.96
N PRO A 36 9.70 16.85 -16.71
CA PRO A 36 8.72 17.64 -17.44
C PRO A 36 8.91 19.14 -17.14
N SER A 37 8.30 20.00 -17.97
CA SER A 37 8.27 21.43 -17.68
C SER A 37 7.69 21.69 -16.30
N ARG A 38 8.38 22.50 -15.49
CA ARG A 38 7.92 22.84 -14.14
C ARG A 38 6.51 23.45 -14.19
N PRO A 39 5.55 22.96 -13.39
CA PRO A 39 4.22 23.56 -13.31
C PRO A 39 4.27 25.02 -12.88
N SER A 40 3.30 25.83 -13.32
CA SER A 40 3.20 27.25 -12.98
C SER A 40 2.88 27.50 -11.50
N ALA A 41 2.27 26.53 -10.82
CA ALA A 41 1.93 26.60 -9.40
C ALA A 41 2.31 25.29 -8.69
N PRO A 42 2.67 25.35 -7.39
CA PRO A 42 2.87 24.16 -6.56
C PRO A 42 1.55 23.39 -6.35
N LEU A 43 1.66 22.16 -5.86
CA LEU A 43 0.49 21.42 -5.38
C LEU A 43 -0.16 22.14 -4.19
N PRO A 44 -1.50 22.11 -4.04
CA PRO A 44 -2.17 22.65 -2.86
C PRO A 44 -1.69 21.94 -1.60
N ALA A 45 -1.32 22.70 -0.55
CA ALA A 45 -0.80 22.15 0.70
C ALA A 45 -1.59 22.63 1.95
N PRO A 46 -2.93 22.41 2.01
CA PRO A 46 -3.68 22.57 3.25
C PRO A 46 -3.24 21.54 4.30
N SER A 47 -3.60 21.77 5.57
CA SER A 47 -3.38 20.78 6.64
C SER A 47 -4.29 19.56 6.48
N ASP A 48 -5.56 19.80 6.15
CA ASP A 48 -6.55 18.75 5.89
C ASP A 48 -6.35 18.13 4.50
N TRP A 49 -6.76 16.88 4.35
CA TRP A 49 -6.69 16.16 3.08
C TRP A 49 -8.10 15.86 2.54
N SER A 50 -8.16 15.54 1.25
CA SER A 50 -9.33 14.96 0.59
C SER A 50 -8.87 13.82 -0.32
N PHE A 51 -9.76 12.91 -0.68
CA PHE A 51 -9.43 11.81 -1.60
C PHE A 51 -8.87 12.35 -2.93
N GLU A 52 -9.48 13.40 -3.48
CA GLU A 52 -9.01 14.06 -4.70
C GLU A 52 -7.58 14.62 -4.54
N LEU A 53 -7.29 15.24 -3.39
CA LEU A 53 -5.96 15.80 -3.13
C LEU A 53 -4.91 14.69 -2.96
N ILE A 54 -5.27 13.60 -2.27
CA ILE A 54 -4.40 12.42 -2.13
C ILE A 54 -4.11 11.81 -3.51
N GLU A 55 -5.12 11.62 -4.35
CA GLU A 55 -4.94 11.12 -5.72
C GLU A 55 -4.02 12.02 -6.54
N ARG A 56 -4.21 13.35 -6.45
CA ARG A 56 -3.34 14.32 -7.14
C ARG A 56 -1.88 14.24 -6.69
N TYR A 57 -1.64 14.07 -5.39
CA TYR A 57 -0.29 13.86 -4.87
C TYR A 57 0.27 12.49 -5.29
N HIS A 58 -0.55 11.45 -5.22
CA HIS A 58 -0.18 10.10 -5.64
C HIS A 58 0.27 10.08 -7.10
N ASP A 59 -0.44 10.73 -8.01
CA ASP A 59 -0.06 10.80 -9.42
C ASP A 59 1.25 11.55 -9.65
N ALA A 60 1.45 12.67 -8.95
CA ALA A 60 2.70 13.42 -9.03
C ALA A 60 3.91 12.61 -8.51
N ILE A 61 3.70 11.87 -7.41
CA ILE A 61 4.70 10.97 -6.83
C ILE A 61 4.97 9.80 -7.79
N ARG A 62 3.94 9.18 -8.38
CA ARG A 62 4.07 8.10 -9.36
C ARG A 62 4.89 8.53 -10.57
N ALA A 63 4.55 9.67 -11.17
CA ALA A 63 5.29 10.21 -12.31
C ALA A 63 6.75 10.50 -11.95
N THR A 64 7.01 10.94 -10.72
CA THR A 64 8.37 11.11 -10.21
C THR A 64 9.07 9.76 -10.07
N ALA A 65 8.43 8.76 -9.47
CA ALA A 65 9.01 7.44 -9.28
C ALA A 65 9.37 6.76 -10.61
N GLU A 66 8.48 6.84 -11.60
CA GLU A 66 8.70 6.37 -12.97
C GLU A 66 9.88 7.09 -13.63
N ARG A 67 9.99 8.42 -13.46
CA ARG A 67 11.11 9.20 -13.97
C ARG A 67 12.44 8.75 -13.39
N TYR A 68 12.48 8.36 -12.12
CA TYR A 68 13.67 7.82 -11.46
C TYR A 68 13.90 6.32 -11.75
N GLY A 69 12.98 5.67 -12.49
CA GLY A 69 13.11 4.26 -12.87
C GLY A 69 12.89 3.29 -11.71
N LEU A 70 12.15 3.70 -10.68
CA LEU A 70 11.75 2.82 -9.57
C LEU A 70 10.85 1.69 -10.12
N ASP A 71 11.14 0.45 -9.72
CA ASP A 71 10.39 -0.75 -10.14
C ASP A 71 9.33 -1.15 -9.10
N THR A 72 8.33 -0.29 -8.91
CA THR A 72 7.30 -0.54 -7.90
C THR A 72 6.20 -1.47 -8.43
N TYR A 73 5.55 -2.22 -7.56
CA TYR A 73 4.24 -2.80 -7.79
C TYR A 73 3.17 -1.69 -7.93
N PRO A 74 2.02 -1.99 -8.57
CA PRO A 74 0.87 -1.09 -8.51
C PRO A 74 0.49 -0.84 -7.05
N ASN A 75 0.28 0.43 -6.69
CA ASN A 75 -0.08 0.84 -5.33
C ASN A 75 -1.59 0.96 -5.16
N GLN A 76 -2.12 0.29 -4.14
CA GLN A 76 -3.48 0.43 -3.62
C GLN A 76 -3.40 1.19 -2.30
N LEU A 77 -3.93 2.41 -2.29
CA LEU A 77 -3.95 3.26 -1.10
C LEU A 77 -5.28 3.09 -0.37
N GLU A 78 -5.24 2.85 0.94
CA GLU A 78 -6.42 2.71 1.77
C GLU A 78 -6.30 3.62 2.99
N ILE A 79 -7.26 4.51 3.18
CA ILE A 79 -7.33 5.34 4.39
C ILE A 79 -7.99 4.53 5.49
N ILE A 80 -7.36 4.47 6.66
CA ILE A 80 -7.86 3.72 7.82
C ILE A 80 -7.88 4.58 9.09
N THR A 81 -8.86 4.29 9.93
CA THR A 81 -8.95 4.81 11.30
C THR A 81 -7.87 4.19 12.17
N ALA A 82 -7.58 4.80 13.31
CA ALA A 82 -6.69 4.22 14.31
C ALA A 82 -7.15 2.85 14.86
N GLU A 83 -8.46 2.59 14.91
CA GLU A 83 -8.99 1.28 15.29
C GLU A 83 -8.62 0.21 14.26
N GLN A 84 -8.86 0.50 12.99
CA GLN A 84 -8.50 -0.39 11.88
C GLN A 84 -6.98 -0.59 11.79
N MET A 85 -6.18 0.42 12.14
CA MET A 85 -4.72 0.33 12.25
C MET A 85 -4.30 -0.70 13.31
N MET A 86 -4.91 -0.63 14.50
CA MET A 86 -4.66 -1.62 15.56
C MET A 86 -5.09 -3.03 15.13
N ASP A 87 -6.23 -3.16 14.47
CA ASP A 87 -6.71 -4.44 13.92
C ASP A 87 -5.79 -5.00 12.84
N ALA A 88 -5.28 -4.14 11.96
CA ALA A 88 -4.33 -4.51 10.92
C ALA A 88 -3.01 -5.01 11.52
N TYR A 89 -2.50 -4.38 12.58
CA TYR A 89 -1.32 -4.88 13.29
C TYR A 89 -1.53 -6.25 13.95
N ALA A 90 -2.72 -6.46 14.53
CA ALA A 90 -3.06 -7.76 15.09
C ALA A 90 -3.19 -8.84 14.00
N SER A 91 -3.65 -8.46 12.80
CA SER A 91 -4.00 -9.39 11.70
C SER A 91 -2.87 -9.72 10.73
N VAL A 92 -2.03 -8.75 10.35
CA VAL A 92 -0.95 -8.91 9.36
C VAL A 92 0.35 -9.43 10.02
N GLY A 93 0.43 -9.34 11.34
CA GLY A 93 1.50 -9.91 12.13
C GLY A 93 2.47 -8.85 12.63
N MET A 94 2.35 -8.54 13.92
CA MET A 94 3.53 -8.18 14.70
C MET A 94 4.72 -9.07 14.34
N PRO A 95 5.95 -8.53 14.26
CA PRO A 95 7.12 -9.32 13.95
C PRO A 95 7.36 -10.36 15.04
N VAL A 96 6.93 -11.63 14.82
CA VAL A 96 7.36 -12.93 15.38
C VAL A 96 7.70 -13.04 16.89
N ASN A 97 7.52 -12.01 17.72
CA ASN A 97 8.17 -11.91 19.02
C ASN A 97 7.23 -11.69 20.22
N TYR A 98 5.91 -11.77 20.05
CA TYR A 98 4.98 -11.65 21.19
C TYR A 98 4.13 -12.92 21.34
N ARG A 99 4.63 -13.85 22.16
CA ARG A 99 3.90 -15.06 22.58
C ARG A 99 2.89 -14.73 23.69
N HIS A 100 1.61 -15.04 23.41
CA HIS A 100 0.53 -15.45 24.33
C HIS A 100 -0.14 -14.45 25.31
N TRP A 101 -1.48 -14.53 25.36
CA TRP A 101 -2.54 -14.23 26.40
C TRP A 101 -2.41 -13.03 27.36
N SER A 102 -1.23 -12.46 27.58
CA SER A 102 -1.01 -11.15 28.20
C SER A 102 -1.62 -9.99 27.40
N TYR A 103 -1.96 -10.26 26.13
CA TYR A 103 -2.29 -9.31 25.08
C TYR A 103 -3.60 -8.53 25.28
N GLY A 104 -4.59 -9.10 25.98
CA GLY A 104 -5.80 -8.33 26.30
C GLY A 104 -5.49 -7.10 27.15
N LYS A 105 -4.52 -7.19 28.07
CA LYS A 105 -4.14 -6.07 28.93
C LYS A 105 -3.26 -5.04 28.24
N GLU A 106 -2.39 -5.48 27.33
CA GLU A 106 -1.52 -4.59 26.56
C GLU A 106 -2.27 -3.91 25.41
N PHE A 107 -3.20 -4.61 24.75
CA PHE A 107 -4.19 -4.03 23.84
C PHE A 107 -5.03 -2.97 24.56
N ILE A 108 -5.61 -3.29 25.74
CA ILE A 108 -6.33 -2.30 26.55
C ILE A 108 -5.41 -1.15 26.98
N SER A 109 -4.14 -1.39 27.27
CA SER A 109 -3.19 -0.34 27.64
C SER A 109 -2.85 0.58 26.46
N THR A 110 -2.64 0.03 25.27
CA THR A 110 -2.36 0.78 24.03
C THR A 110 -3.59 1.53 23.56
N GLU A 111 -4.77 0.88 23.56
CA GLU A 111 -6.07 1.51 23.27
C GLU A 111 -6.36 2.64 24.28
N LYS A 112 -6.11 2.41 25.58
CA LYS A 112 -6.32 3.41 26.64
C LYS A 112 -5.31 4.54 26.59
N ASN A 113 -4.07 4.28 26.18
CA ASN A 113 -3.06 5.31 25.95
C ASN A 113 -3.39 6.13 24.69
N TYR A 114 -3.88 5.48 23.62
CA TYR A 114 -4.33 6.13 22.41
C TYR A 114 -5.58 7.01 22.66
N ARG A 115 -6.61 6.48 23.34
CA ARG A 115 -7.78 7.26 23.82
C ARG A 115 -7.40 8.41 24.75
N ARG A 116 -6.24 8.33 25.41
CA ARG A 116 -5.68 9.38 26.28
C ARG A 116 -4.75 10.36 25.53
N GLY A 117 -4.66 10.27 24.21
CA GLY A 117 -3.92 11.21 23.36
C GLY A 117 -2.42 10.88 23.22
N HIS A 118 -1.96 9.68 23.57
CA HIS A 118 -0.58 9.27 23.32
C HIS A 118 -0.41 8.90 21.85
N MET A 119 0.32 9.72 21.10
CA MET A 119 0.72 9.43 19.72
C MET A 119 1.84 8.38 19.72
N GLY A 120 1.52 7.16 19.29
CA GLY A 120 2.47 6.05 19.18
C GLY A 120 2.08 4.98 18.15
N LEU A 121 1.08 5.26 17.31
CA LEU A 121 0.77 4.43 16.14
C LEU A 121 1.66 4.86 14.97
N ALA A 122 1.94 3.94 14.04
CA ALA A 122 2.62 4.31 12.80
C ALA A 122 1.71 5.21 11.95
N TYR A 123 2.32 6.00 11.08
CA TYR A 123 1.59 6.81 10.11
C TYR A 123 1.06 5.94 8.95
N GLU A 124 1.57 4.71 8.82
CA GLU A 124 1.27 3.75 7.77
C GLU A 124 1.50 2.28 8.13
N ILE A 125 0.86 1.39 7.37
CA ILE A 125 1.32 0.01 7.14
C ILE A 125 1.50 -0.17 5.64
N VAL A 126 2.58 -0.84 5.24
CA VAL A 126 2.77 -1.30 3.87
C VAL A 126 2.86 -2.81 3.81
N ILE A 127 2.06 -3.42 2.93
CA ILE A 127 2.13 -4.83 2.56
C ILE A 127 2.72 -4.89 1.15
N ASN A 128 3.95 -5.41 1.03
CA ASN A 128 4.65 -5.59 -0.26
C ASN A 128 4.10 -6.81 -1.03
N SER A 129 2.84 -6.72 -1.44
CA SER A 129 2.15 -7.65 -2.34
C SER A 129 2.05 -7.08 -3.76
N ASN A 130 1.38 -7.79 -4.67
CA ASN A 130 1.03 -7.31 -6.00
C ASN A 130 -0.49 -7.39 -6.20
N PRO A 131 -1.24 -6.27 -6.07
CA PRO A 131 -0.76 -4.90 -5.83
C PRO A 131 -0.19 -4.71 -4.41
N CYS A 132 0.66 -3.70 -4.22
CA CYS A 132 1.11 -3.29 -2.90
C CYS A 132 -0.02 -2.54 -2.20
N ILE A 133 -0.31 -2.91 -0.96
CA ILE A 133 -1.38 -2.29 -0.17
C ILE A 133 -0.72 -1.36 0.85
N SER A 134 -1.03 -0.07 0.75
CA SER A 134 -0.54 0.95 1.69
C SER A 134 -1.71 1.53 2.47
N TYR A 135 -1.77 1.18 3.75
CA TYR A 135 -2.72 1.74 4.69
C TYR A 135 -2.19 3.05 5.24
N LEU A 136 -2.98 4.12 5.13
CA LEU A 136 -2.65 5.48 5.51
C LEU A 136 -3.57 5.91 6.66
N MET A 137 -3.01 6.46 7.73
CA MET A 137 -3.81 6.94 8.86
C MET A 137 -4.68 8.15 8.45
N GLU A 138 -5.95 8.16 8.85
CA GLU A 138 -6.86 9.28 8.57
C GLU A 138 -6.47 10.57 9.30
N GLU A 139 -5.81 10.47 10.46
CA GLU A 139 -5.37 11.61 11.27
C GLU A 139 -4.08 12.27 10.72
N ASN A 140 -3.47 11.68 9.68
CA ASN A 140 -2.34 12.29 9.01
C ASN A 140 -2.73 13.63 8.37
N THR A 141 -1.91 14.66 8.55
CA THR A 141 -2.01 15.87 7.72
C THR A 141 -1.72 15.53 6.26
N MET A 142 -2.15 16.38 5.32
CA MET A 142 -1.83 16.19 3.90
C MET A 142 -0.32 16.07 3.63
N ALA A 143 0.50 16.83 4.36
CA ALA A 143 1.95 16.73 4.27
C ALA A 143 2.47 15.34 4.70
N MET A 144 1.88 14.76 5.76
CA MET A 144 2.22 13.42 6.21
C MET A 144 1.74 12.35 5.21
N GLN A 145 0.52 12.49 4.65
CA GLN A 145 0.04 11.59 3.59
C GLN A 145 1.00 11.59 2.40
N ALA A 146 1.42 12.78 1.93
CA ALA A 146 2.35 12.91 0.82
C ALA A 146 3.72 12.26 1.13
N LEU A 147 4.24 12.47 2.35
CA LEU A 147 5.50 11.89 2.80
C LEU A 147 5.43 10.35 2.81
N VAL A 148 4.40 9.79 3.43
CA VAL A 148 4.21 8.35 3.54
C VAL A 148 4.02 7.70 2.18
N ILE A 149 3.22 8.30 1.29
CA ILE A 149 3.04 7.76 -0.07
C ILE A 149 4.39 7.72 -0.79
N ALA A 150 5.17 8.80 -0.76
CA ALA A 150 6.48 8.83 -1.39
C ALA A 150 7.48 7.86 -0.74
N HIS A 151 7.52 7.83 0.59
CA HIS A 151 8.45 7.03 1.39
C HIS A 151 8.14 5.54 1.30
N ALA A 152 6.92 5.15 1.63
CA ALA A 152 6.56 3.79 1.92
C ALA A 152 5.94 3.11 0.70
N ALA A 153 4.98 3.76 0.04
CA ALA A 153 4.31 3.17 -1.13
C ALA A 153 5.22 3.12 -2.38
N TYR A 154 6.20 4.02 -2.50
CA TYR A 154 7.15 4.01 -3.62
C TYR A 154 8.62 3.76 -3.23
N GLY A 155 9.04 4.09 -2.01
CA GLY A 155 10.45 3.96 -1.60
C GLY A 155 10.83 2.60 -1.00
N HIS A 156 9.90 1.91 -0.32
CA HIS A 156 10.12 0.56 0.26
C HIS A 156 9.48 -0.57 -0.55
N ASN A 157 8.79 -0.21 -1.63
CA ASN A 157 8.01 -1.10 -2.48
C ASN A 157 8.89 -1.95 -3.42
#